data_AF-A0A1B3JE88-F1
#
_entry.id   AF-A0A1B3JE88-F1
#
_cell.length_a   1.000
_cell.length_b   1.000
_cell.length_c   1.000
_cell.angle_alpha   90.00
_cell.angle_beta   90.00
_cell.angle_gamma   90.00
#
_symmetry.space_group_name_H-M   'P 1'
#
loop_
_entity.id
_entity.type
_entity.pdbx_description
1 polymer ?
#
loop_
_entity_poly.entity_id
_entity_poly.type
_entity_poly.pdbx_seq_one_letter_code
_entity_poly.pdbx_strand_id
1 'polypeptide(L)'
;MWLGVKFIVFLFVLFLFIYPTPRTLRLNRKYRVIYLQNWKGHSIVPVPDKGDPLSGILYDRFSIYMFGGKGDYSLFFKLDLDEGEATDGGLLGCYPSLNKNHNMHLIKAMIAYFTEENPEFMQYIHSCYRIPWVNPLIAFCNSFAFIRFPVFKRKKAEQAILTFKQEWDKLSYKQKMLKFARVIQRQKELNERLLAQGLHNEVNNDWDEKETSPALKNTNSIYP
;
A
#
# COMPACT_ATOMS: atom_id res chain seq x y z
N MET A 1 19.27 1.67 41.93
CA MET A 1 18.86 2.49 40.77
C MET A 1 19.29 1.88 39.43
N TRP A 2 20.57 1.54 39.23
CA TRP A 2 21.10 1.02 37.96
C TRP A 2 20.51 -0.34 37.50
N LEU A 3 20.21 -1.25 38.45
CA LEU A 3 19.61 -2.56 38.13
C LEU A 3 18.15 -2.45 37.66
N GLY A 4 17.39 -1.50 38.22
CA GLY A 4 16.01 -1.22 37.81
C GLY A 4 15.93 -0.63 36.40
N VAL A 5 16.86 0.26 36.05
CA VAL A 5 16.96 0.81 34.68
C VAL A 5 17.25 -0.31 33.67
N LYS A 6 18.19 -1.22 33.98
CA LYS A 6 18.50 -2.37 33.10
C LYS A 6 17.31 -3.31 32.93
N PHE A 7 16.54 -3.55 33.99
CA PHE A 7 15.34 -4.38 33.92
C PHE A 7 14.25 -3.75 33.05
N ILE A 8 14.02 -2.44 33.17
CA ILE A 8 13.06 -1.71 32.32
C ILE A 8 13.51 -1.73 30.85
N VAL A 9 14.80 -1.50 30.57
CA VAL A 9 15.34 -1.59 29.20
C VAL A 9 15.18 -3.01 28.64
N PHE A 10 15.45 -4.04 29.45
CA PHE A 10 15.26 -5.44 29.04
C PHE A 10 13.79 -5.74 28.70
N LEU A 11 12.84 -5.32 29.54
CA LEU A 11 11.42 -5.48 29.28
C LEU A 11 10.97 -4.70 28.03
N PHE A 12 11.50 -3.49 27.83
CA PHE A 12 11.21 -2.69 26.63
C PHE A 12 11.72 -3.39 25.37
N VAL A 13 12.94 -3.91 25.38
CA VAL A 13 13.49 -4.70 24.27
C VAL A 13 12.66 -5.95 24.02
N LEU A 14 12.24 -6.67 25.06
CA LEU A 14 11.39 -7.86 24.93
C LEU A 14 9.99 -7.51 24.40
N PHE A 15 9.42 -6.38 24.82
CA PHE A 15 8.18 -5.84 24.28
C PHE A 15 8.33 -5.49 22.80
N LEU A 16 9.49 -4.95 22.40
CA LEU A 16 9.80 -4.79 20.97
C LEU A 16 9.60 -6.14 20.27
N PHE A 17 10.19 -7.24 20.72
CA PHE A 17 10.03 -8.56 20.08
C PHE A 17 8.60 -9.17 20.04
N ILE A 18 7.63 -8.66 20.80
CA ILE A 18 6.30 -9.28 20.94
C ILE A 18 5.17 -8.34 20.51
N TYR A 19 5.44 -7.05 20.25
CA TYR A 19 4.35 -6.12 19.93
C TYR A 19 3.66 -6.51 18.60
N PRO A 20 2.32 -6.42 18.56
CA PRO A 20 1.55 -6.79 17.38
C PRO A 20 1.86 -5.87 16.20
N THR A 21 2.16 -6.46 15.05
CA THR A 21 2.41 -5.69 13.82
C THR A 21 1.11 -5.04 13.32
N PRO A 22 1.07 -3.70 13.20
CA PRO A 22 -0.01 -3.04 12.51
C PRO A 22 0.04 -3.45 11.04
N ARG A 23 -1.11 -3.81 10.46
CA ARG A 23 -1.21 -4.16 9.05
C ARG A 23 -2.31 -3.35 8.41
N THR A 24 -1.89 -2.41 7.58
CA THR A 24 -2.73 -1.35 7.04
C THR A 24 -3.48 -1.77 5.79
N LEU A 25 -2.76 -2.20 4.75
CA LEU A 25 -3.30 -2.57 3.43
C LEU A 25 -3.38 -4.08 3.30
N ARG A 26 -4.47 -4.57 2.71
CA ARG A 26 -4.65 -5.96 2.33
C ARG A 26 -5.28 -6.10 0.97
N LEU A 27 -4.71 -7.00 0.19
CA LEU A 27 -5.28 -7.47 -1.06
C LEU A 27 -5.97 -8.81 -0.77
N ASN A 28 -7.29 -8.85 -0.90
CA ASN A 28 -8.06 -10.03 -0.56
C ASN A 28 -8.66 -10.65 -1.83
N ARG A 29 -8.00 -11.69 -2.35
CA ARG A 29 -8.48 -12.41 -3.54
C ARG A 29 -9.78 -13.16 -3.26
N LYS A 30 -9.96 -13.75 -2.07
CA LYS A 30 -11.19 -14.51 -1.70
C LYS A 30 -12.45 -13.67 -1.84
N TYR A 31 -12.45 -12.43 -1.34
CA TYR A 31 -13.59 -11.54 -1.43
C TYR A 31 -13.53 -10.57 -2.62
N ARG A 32 -12.41 -10.59 -3.35
CA ARG A 32 -12.06 -9.69 -4.47
C ARG A 32 -12.16 -8.22 -4.09
N VAL A 33 -11.47 -7.84 -3.01
CA VAL A 33 -11.44 -6.47 -2.47
C VAL A 33 -10.03 -6.03 -2.07
N ILE A 34 -9.80 -4.73 -2.09
CA ILE A 34 -8.68 -4.05 -1.44
C ILE A 34 -9.21 -3.45 -0.14
N TYR A 35 -8.55 -3.75 0.97
CA TYR A 35 -8.93 -3.32 2.31
C TYR A 35 -7.83 -2.46 2.93
N LEU A 36 -8.21 -1.31 3.48
CA LEU A 36 -7.33 -0.41 4.23
C LEU A 36 -7.91 -0.16 5.63
N GLN A 37 -7.06 -0.14 6.65
CA GLN A 37 -7.45 0.20 8.02
C GLN A 37 -6.55 1.28 8.62
N ASN A 38 -7.14 2.26 9.30
CA ASN A 38 -6.44 3.23 10.12
C ASN A 38 -7.19 3.47 11.44
N TRP A 39 -6.74 4.43 12.26
CA TRP A 39 -7.40 4.73 13.53
C TRP A 39 -8.82 5.29 13.39
N LYS A 40 -9.15 5.91 12.25
CA LYS A 40 -10.51 6.43 11.98
C LYS A 40 -11.48 5.32 11.60
N GLY A 41 -11.03 4.28 10.91
CA GLY A 41 -11.90 3.18 10.50
C GLY A 41 -11.27 2.27 9.46
N HIS A 42 -12.11 1.81 8.52
CA HIS A 42 -11.69 1.01 7.38
C HIS A 42 -12.25 1.57 6.08
N SER A 43 -11.51 1.38 4.99
CA SER A 43 -11.94 1.66 3.63
C SER A 43 -11.79 0.39 2.81
N ILE A 44 -12.78 0.12 1.96
CA ILE A 44 -12.87 -1.13 1.21
C ILE A 44 -13.27 -0.78 -0.22
N VAL A 45 -12.52 -1.32 -1.17
CA VAL A 45 -12.72 -1.12 -2.60
C VAL A 45 -12.93 -2.50 -3.24
N PRO A 46 -14.01 -2.70 -4.03
CA PRO A 46 -14.18 -3.90 -4.82
C PRO A 46 -13.24 -3.86 -6.02
N VAL A 47 -12.63 -5.00 -6.32
CA VAL A 47 -11.80 -5.18 -7.51
C VAL A 47 -12.70 -5.74 -8.62
N PRO A 48 -12.78 -5.10 -9.80
CA PRO A 48 -13.67 -5.56 -10.86
C PRO A 48 -13.22 -6.93 -11.41
N ASP A 49 -14.18 -7.68 -11.96
CA ASP A 49 -13.91 -8.98 -12.59
C ASP A 49 -13.20 -8.85 -13.94
N LYS A 50 -13.41 -7.74 -14.64
CA LYS A 50 -12.83 -7.41 -15.95
C LYS A 50 -12.21 -6.02 -15.94
N GLY A 51 -11.17 -5.82 -16.73
CA GLY A 51 -10.43 -4.56 -16.82
C GLY A 51 -9.35 -4.44 -15.76
N ASP A 52 -8.94 -3.20 -15.48
CA ASP A 52 -7.90 -2.90 -14.50
C ASP A 52 -8.35 -3.23 -13.05
N PRO A 53 -7.67 -4.15 -12.34
CA PRO A 53 -7.95 -4.46 -10.95
C PRO A 53 -7.82 -3.26 -10.00
N LEU A 54 -7.04 -2.26 -10.42
CA LEU A 54 -6.74 -1.06 -9.66
C LEU A 54 -7.63 0.13 -10.04
N SER A 55 -8.68 -0.07 -10.84
CA SER A 55 -9.58 1.02 -11.26
C SER A 55 -10.35 1.70 -10.11
N GLY A 56 -10.35 1.12 -8.91
CA GLY A 56 -10.97 1.66 -7.70
C GLY A 56 -10.05 2.44 -6.75
N ILE A 57 -8.79 2.63 -7.14
CA ILE A 57 -7.76 3.24 -6.31
C ILE A 57 -7.15 4.45 -7.01
N LEU A 58 -6.57 5.36 -6.23
CA LEU A 58 -5.62 6.34 -6.71
C LEU A 58 -4.22 5.97 -6.25
N TYR A 59 -3.24 6.04 -7.15
CA TYR A 59 -1.85 5.80 -6.81
C TYR A 59 -0.91 6.81 -7.47
N ASP A 60 0.17 7.12 -6.75
CA ASP A 60 1.26 7.98 -7.19
C ASP A 60 2.58 7.29 -6.83
N ARG A 61 3.34 6.88 -7.85
CA ARG A 61 4.64 6.20 -7.68
C ARG A 61 5.74 7.13 -7.18
N PHE A 62 5.50 8.43 -7.16
CA PHE A 62 6.51 9.48 -6.99
C PHE A 62 6.18 10.37 -5.80
N SER A 63 5.46 9.85 -4.82
CA SER A 63 5.02 10.62 -3.66
C SER A 63 6.15 10.84 -2.64
N ILE A 64 5.93 11.80 -1.74
CA ILE A 64 6.86 12.27 -0.72
C ILE A 64 7.39 11.17 0.20
N TYR A 65 8.70 11.15 0.40
CA TYR A 65 9.32 10.32 1.43
C TYR A 65 9.06 10.89 2.84
N MET A 66 8.43 10.11 3.72
CA MET A 66 7.93 10.58 5.03
C MET A 66 9.04 11.04 6.00
N PHE A 67 10.29 10.63 5.81
CA PHE A 67 11.42 10.99 6.69
C PHE A 67 12.30 12.13 6.16
N GLY A 68 11.81 12.90 5.18
CA GLY A 68 12.50 14.07 4.64
C GLY A 68 13.49 13.75 3.51
N GLY A 69 13.59 14.67 2.55
CA GLY A 69 14.41 14.54 1.33
C GLY A 69 13.61 14.98 0.09
N LYS A 70 14.28 15.58 -0.90
CA LYS A 70 13.70 15.93 -2.22
C LYS A 70 13.61 14.68 -3.12
N GLY A 71 13.01 13.62 -2.60
CA GLY A 71 13.06 12.29 -3.19
C GLY A 71 11.66 11.71 -3.39
N ASP A 72 11.27 11.63 -4.66
CA ASP A 72 10.01 11.06 -5.14
C ASP A 72 10.10 9.53 -5.17
N TYR A 73 10.09 8.89 -3.99
CA TYR A 73 10.40 7.45 -3.87
C TYR A 73 9.33 6.63 -3.16
N SER A 74 8.31 7.24 -2.57
CA SER A 74 7.24 6.47 -1.92
C SER A 74 6.07 6.24 -2.88
N LEU A 75 5.45 5.07 -2.75
CA LEU A 75 4.19 4.79 -3.42
C LEU A 75 3.06 5.31 -2.55
N PHE A 76 2.39 6.40 -2.96
CA PHE A 76 1.12 6.77 -2.34
C PHE A 76 -0.01 5.95 -2.92
N PHE A 77 -0.96 5.62 -2.06
CA PHE A 77 -2.10 4.78 -2.41
C PHE A 77 -3.34 5.21 -1.62
N LYS A 78 -4.46 5.46 -2.30
CA LYS A 78 -5.74 5.81 -1.68
C LYS A 78 -6.88 4.99 -2.27
N LEU A 79 -7.72 4.44 -1.41
CA LEU A 79 -8.96 3.79 -1.81
C LEU A 79 -10.01 4.90 -1.99
N ASP A 80 -10.49 5.12 -3.23
CA ASP A 80 -11.22 6.36 -3.60
C ASP A 80 -12.65 6.13 -4.14
N LEU A 81 -13.13 4.88 -4.21
CA LEU A 81 -14.49 4.57 -4.69
C LEU A 81 -15.62 4.97 -3.72
N ASP A 82 -15.35 4.98 -2.42
CA ASP A 82 -16.32 5.30 -1.39
C ASP A 82 -15.74 6.25 -0.34
N GLU A 83 -16.62 7.09 0.20
CA GLU A 83 -16.39 7.96 1.36
C GLU A 83 -16.35 7.12 2.66
N GLY A 84 -15.44 6.15 2.72
CA GLY A 84 -15.17 5.44 3.97
C GLY A 84 -14.53 6.38 5.00
N GLU A 85 -14.75 6.14 6.29
CA GLU A 85 -14.20 6.97 7.38
C GLU A 85 -12.65 6.99 7.39
N ALA A 86 -12.03 5.95 6.85
CA ALA A 86 -10.60 5.91 6.55
C ALA A 86 -10.31 6.62 5.22
N THR A 87 -10.47 7.95 5.19
CA THR A 87 -10.25 8.79 4.01
C THR A 87 -8.76 9.06 3.71
N ASP A 88 -7.88 8.71 4.64
CA ASP A 88 -6.45 9.00 4.53
C ASP A 88 -5.74 7.86 3.79
N GLY A 89 -5.35 8.12 2.54
CA GLY A 89 -4.43 7.25 1.79
C GLY A 89 -3.15 6.94 2.58
N GLY A 90 -2.48 5.86 2.21
CA GLY A 90 -1.24 5.40 2.81
C GLY A 90 -0.04 5.63 1.91
N LEU A 91 1.12 5.84 2.52
CA LEU A 91 2.41 5.71 1.83
C LEU A 91 2.91 4.29 2.04
N LEU A 92 3.19 3.59 0.95
CA LEU A 92 3.79 2.26 0.88
C LEU A 92 5.25 2.42 0.45
N GLY A 93 6.10 1.49 0.88
CA GLY A 93 7.49 1.48 0.45
C GLY A 93 8.31 2.67 0.96
N CYS A 94 7.99 3.23 2.13
CA CYS A 94 8.77 4.30 2.79
C CYS A 94 10.16 3.84 3.29
N TYR A 95 10.73 2.82 2.66
CA TYR A 95 12.12 2.43 2.87
C TYR A 95 12.96 3.19 1.85
N PRO A 96 14.21 3.56 2.18
CA PRO A 96 15.13 4.06 1.17
C PRO A 96 15.40 2.93 0.16
N SER A 97 14.66 2.91 -0.94
CA SER A 97 14.85 1.96 -2.04
C SER A 97 15.77 2.59 -3.07
N LEU A 98 16.92 1.96 -3.30
CA LEU A 98 17.85 2.34 -4.36
C LEU A 98 17.30 1.99 -5.77
N ASN A 99 16.24 1.19 -5.85
CA ASN A 99 15.66 0.74 -7.11
C ASN A 99 14.54 1.68 -7.56
N LYS A 100 14.79 2.42 -8.66
CA LYS A 100 13.82 3.32 -9.30
C LYS A 100 12.54 2.61 -9.79
N ASN A 101 12.62 1.30 -10.06
CA ASN A 101 11.48 0.49 -10.50
C ASN A 101 10.65 -0.06 -9.33
N HIS A 102 11.05 0.18 -8.06
CA HIS A 102 10.41 -0.47 -6.91
C HIS A 102 8.89 -0.26 -6.85
N ASN A 103 8.43 0.98 -6.97
CA ASN A 103 7.01 1.30 -6.89
C ASN A 103 6.23 0.75 -8.09
N MET A 104 6.85 0.73 -9.27
CA MET A 104 6.28 0.09 -10.47
C MET A 104 6.11 -1.41 -10.25
N HIS A 105 7.11 -2.11 -9.70
CA HIS A 105 7.02 -3.54 -9.39
C HIS A 105 5.95 -3.84 -8.33
N LEU A 106 5.77 -2.96 -7.33
CA LEU A 106 4.68 -3.09 -6.36
C LEU A 106 3.31 -3.04 -7.07
N ILE A 107 3.08 -2.06 -7.94
CA ILE A 107 1.84 -1.95 -8.71
C ILE A 107 1.62 -3.19 -9.59
N LYS A 108 2.65 -3.64 -10.32
CA LYS A 108 2.58 -4.87 -11.15
C LYS A 108 2.24 -6.10 -10.30
N ALA A 109 2.88 -6.25 -9.13
CA ALA A 109 2.59 -7.35 -8.22
C ALA A 109 1.14 -7.30 -7.71
N MET A 110 0.59 -6.11 -7.45
CA MET A 110 -0.81 -5.97 -7.07
C MET A 110 -1.77 -6.38 -8.20
N ILE A 111 -1.49 -5.98 -9.44
CA ILE A 111 -2.27 -6.35 -10.62
C ILE A 111 -2.21 -7.87 -10.84
N ALA A 112 -1.00 -8.45 -10.87
CA ALA A 112 -0.76 -9.89 -11.00
C ALA A 112 -1.45 -10.68 -9.89
N TYR A 113 -1.43 -10.17 -8.65
CA TYR A 113 -2.13 -10.78 -7.51
C TYR A 113 -3.65 -10.89 -7.69
N PHE A 114 -4.29 -10.08 -8.53
CA PHE A 114 -5.74 -10.20 -8.79
C PHE A 114 -6.06 -10.89 -10.12
N THR A 115 -5.12 -10.94 -11.05
CA THR A 115 -5.36 -11.39 -12.43
C THR A 115 -4.83 -12.79 -12.71
N GLU A 116 -3.67 -13.15 -12.17
CA GLU A 116 -3.00 -14.43 -12.43
C GLU A 116 -3.43 -15.48 -11.41
N GLU A 117 -3.61 -16.75 -11.77
CA GLU A 117 -3.97 -17.78 -10.79
C GLU A 117 -2.82 -18.05 -9.80
N ASN A 118 -1.59 -18.16 -10.30
CA ASN A 118 -0.39 -18.42 -9.50
C ASN A 118 0.74 -17.46 -9.92
N PRO A 119 0.70 -16.19 -9.50
CA PRO A 119 1.69 -15.21 -9.93
C PRO A 119 3.08 -15.58 -9.42
N GLU A 120 4.08 -15.50 -10.29
CA GLU A 120 5.44 -15.98 -10.03
C GLU A 120 6.03 -15.36 -8.76
N PHE A 121 5.82 -14.05 -8.54
CA PHE A 121 6.39 -13.34 -7.41
C PHE A 121 6.00 -13.93 -6.04
N MET A 122 4.88 -14.66 -5.96
CA MET A 122 4.42 -15.29 -4.71
C MET A 122 5.41 -16.33 -4.18
N GLN A 123 6.24 -16.94 -5.04
CA GLN A 123 7.26 -17.90 -4.62
C GLN A 123 8.34 -17.25 -3.75
N TYR A 124 8.56 -15.94 -3.90
CA TYR A 124 9.53 -15.16 -3.14
C TYR A 124 8.95 -14.57 -1.84
N ILE A 125 7.63 -14.66 -1.63
CA ILE A 125 6.99 -14.21 -0.39
C ILE A 125 7.03 -15.34 0.64
N HIS A 126 8.16 -15.45 1.33
CA HIS A 126 8.37 -16.47 2.35
C HIS A 126 7.65 -16.17 3.68
N SER A 127 7.51 -17.20 4.51
CA SER A 127 6.92 -17.11 5.85
C SER A 127 7.69 -16.15 6.77
N CYS A 128 8.97 -15.87 6.51
CA CYS A 128 9.77 -14.92 7.27
C CYS A 128 9.20 -13.50 7.25
N TYR A 129 8.51 -13.07 6.19
CA TYR A 129 7.81 -11.77 6.15
C TYR A 129 6.59 -11.71 7.09
N ARG A 130 6.15 -12.85 7.65
CA ARG A 130 5.13 -12.89 8.71
C ARG A 130 5.72 -12.63 10.09
N ILE A 131 7.03 -12.82 10.25
CA ILE A 131 7.77 -12.67 11.50
C ILE A 131 8.67 -11.44 11.34
N PRO A 132 8.26 -10.25 11.81
CA PRO A 132 8.97 -9.00 11.54
C PRO A 132 10.46 -9.06 11.97
N TRP A 133 10.79 -9.85 12.99
CA TRP A 133 12.14 -9.98 13.59
C TRP A 133 13.19 -10.64 12.71
N VAL A 134 12.80 -11.36 11.65
CA VAL A 134 13.77 -11.97 10.73
C VAL A 134 14.48 -10.89 9.89
N ASN A 135 13.91 -9.68 9.81
CA ASN A 135 14.58 -8.50 9.25
C ASN A 135 14.44 -7.30 10.20
N PRO A 136 15.46 -7.00 11.03
CA PRO A 136 15.36 -6.00 12.09
C PRO A 136 15.11 -4.58 11.59
N LEU A 137 15.54 -4.23 10.36
CA LEU A 137 15.25 -2.94 9.75
C LEU A 137 13.76 -2.82 9.37
N ILE A 138 13.20 -3.87 8.77
CA ILE A 138 11.76 -3.94 8.48
C ILE A 138 10.96 -3.88 9.79
N ALA A 139 11.38 -4.61 10.83
CA ALA A 139 10.76 -4.55 12.15
C ALA A 139 10.78 -3.13 12.73
N PHE A 140 11.93 -2.45 12.73
CA PHE A 140 12.07 -1.09 13.25
C PHE A 140 11.18 -0.08 12.53
N CYS A 141 11.18 -0.08 11.19
CA CYS A 141 10.33 0.83 10.41
C CYS A 141 8.83 0.54 10.60
N ASN A 142 8.46 -0.74 10.72
CA ASN A 142 7.07 -1.13 10.99
C ASN A 142 6.66 -0.87 12.45
N SER A 143 7.60 -0.74 13.39
CA SER A 143 7.30 -0.35 14.77
C SER A 143 6.60 1.00 14.80
N PHE A 144 6.99 1.97 13.98
CA PHE A 144 6.31 3.29 13.99
C PHE A 144 4.93 3.27 13.35
N ALA A 145 4.56 2.20 12.64
CA ALA A 145 3.26 2.11 12.00
C ALA A 145 2.10 2.07 13.03
N PHE A 146 2.33 1.68 14.30
CA PHE A 146 1.25 1.71 15.32
C PHE A 146 0.75 3.13 15.60
N ILE A 147 1.58 4.15 15.37
CA ILE A 147 1.19 5.55 15.57
C ILE A 147 0.02 5.90 14.65
N ARG A 148 0.00 5.34 13.43
CA ARG A 148 -0.99 5.67 12.41
C ARG A 148 -2.04 4.57 12.19
N PHE A 149 -1.74 3.34 12.60
CA PHE A 149 -2.56 2.18 12.29
C PHE A 149 -2.83 1.32 13.53
N PRO A 150 -4.09 0.90 13.74
CA PRO A 150 -4.43 0.01 14.83
C PRO A 150 -3.90 -1.41 14.60
N VAL A 151 -3.89 -2.19 15.67
CA VAL A 151 -3.65 -3.64 15.59
C VAL A 151 -4.72 -4.29 14.72
N PHE A 152 -4.26 -5.02 13.71
CA PHE A 152 -5.17 -5.69 12.79
C PHE A 152 -5.89 -6.87 13.45
N LYS A 153 -7.22 -6.93 13.31
CA LYS A 153 -8.04 -8.06 13.77
C LYS A 153 -8.77 -8.70 12.59
N ARG A 154 -8.40 -9.94 12.25
CA ARG A 154 -8.95 -10.67 11.08
C ARG A 154 -10.48 -10.75 11.09
N LYS A 155 -11.08 -11.16 12.20
CA LYS A 155 -12.55 -11.25 12.33
C LYS A 155 -13.24 -9.90 12.08
N LYS A 156 -12.68 -8.80 12.59
CA LYS A 156 -13.23 -7.45 12.38
C LYS A 156 -13.14 -7.03 10.90
N ALA A 157 -12.00 -7.31 10.25
CA ALA A 157 -11.83 -7.00 8.84
C ALA A 157 -12.75 -7.85 7.94
N GLU A 158 -12.91 -9.15 8.24
CA GLU A 158 -13.84 -10.01 7.51
C GLU A 158 -15.29 -9.54 7.67
N GLN A 159 -15.71 -9.16 8.88
CA GLN A 159 -17.04 -8.59 9.12
C GLN A 159 -17.25 -7.29 8.32
N ALA A 160 -16.27 -6.37 8.36
CA ALA A 160 -16.32 -5.13 7.59
C ALA A 160 -16.44 -5.38 6.07
N ILE A 161 -15.68 -6.33 5.53
CA ILE A 161 -15.75 -6.72 4.11
C ILE A 161 -17.13 -7.27 3.76
N LEU A 162 -17.71 -8.12 4.61
CA LEU A 162 -19.04 -8.69 4.36
C LEU A 162 -20.13 -7.62 4.39
N THR A 163 -20.10 -6.71 5.36
CA THR A 163 -21.03 -5.56 5.41
C THR A 163 -20.87 -4.67 4.18
N PHE A 164 -19.64 -4.36 3.79
CA PHE A 164 -19.38 -3.59 2.58
C PHE A 164 -19.97 -4.27 1.33
N LYS A 165 -19.75 -5.58 1.16
CA LYS A 165 -20.29 -6.31 -0.01
C LYS A 165 -21.82 -6.28 -0.02
N GLN A 166 -22.47 -6.43 1.13
CA GLN A 166 -23.93 -6.35 1.23
C GLN A 166 -24.46 -4.99 0.75
N GLU A 167 -23.82 -3.88 1.12
CA GLU A 167 -24.20 -2.55 0.64
C GLU A 167 -23.85 -2.34 -0.84
N TRP A 168 -22.66 -2.79 -1.26
CA TRP A 168 -22.23 -2.70 -2.65
C TRP A 168 -23.18 -3.46 -3.59
N ASP A 169 -23.67 -4.62 -3.18
CA ASP A 169 -24.55 -5.47 -3.99
C ASP A 169 -25.95 -4.87 -4.17
N LYS A 170 -26.37 -3.93 -3.31
CA LYS A 170 -27.61 -3.15 -3.51
C LYS A 170 -27.50 -2.12 -4.64
N LEU A 171 -26.29 -1.73 -5.04
CA LEU A 171 -26.09 -0.74 -6.10
C LEU A 171 -26.35 -1.35 -7.48
N SER A 172 -27.06 -0.60 -8.32
CA SER A 172 -27.22 -0.93 -9.73
C SER A 172 -25.88 -0.92 -10.47
N TYR A 173 -25.78 -1.66 -11.57
CA TYR A 173 -24.59 -1.66 -12.43
C TYR A 173 -24.17 -0.24 -12.85
N LYS A 174 -25.13 0.60 -13.24
CA LYS A 174 -24.87 2.00 -13.61
C LYS A 174 -24.23 2.81 -12.47
N GLN A 175 -24.69 2.63 -11.24
CA GLN A 175 -24.12 3.31 -10.06
C GLN A 175 -22.68 2.84 -9.78
N LYS A 176 -22.43 1.52 -9.87
CA LYS A 176 -21.09 0.95 -9.71
C LYS A 176 -20.12 1.51 -10.74
N MET A 177 -20.51 1.50 -12.02
CA MET A 177 -19.69 2.04 -13.10
C MET A 177 -19.43 3.53 -12.97
N LEU A 178 -20.40 4.33 -12.51
CA LEU A 178 -20.20 5.75 -12.28
C LEU A 178 -19.16 6.02 -11.19
N LYS A 179 -19.14 5.22 -10.11
CA LYS A 179 -18.12 5.31 -9.07
C LYS A 179 -16.74 5.01 -9.62
N PHE A 180 -16.56 3.91 -10.37
CA PHE A 180 -15.28 3.59 -11.01
C PHE A 180 -14.83 4.68 -12.00
N ALA A 181 -15.74 5.17 -12.86
CA ALA A 181 -15.42 6.20 -13.84
C ALA A 181 -14.86 7.48 -13.19
N ARG A 182 -15.38 7.86 -12.02
CA ARG A 182 -14.87 9.00 -11.25
C ARG A 182 -13.42 8.81 -10.81
N VAL A 183 -13.07 7.62 -10.31
CA VAL A 183 -11.72 7.32 -9.84
C VAL A 183 -10.75 7.22 -11.01
N ILE A 184 -11.15 6.55 -12.10
CA ILE A 184 -10.38 6.47 -13.35
C ILE A 184 -10.06 7.86 -13.89
N GLN A 185 -11.06 8.76 -13.92
CA GLN A 185 -10.87 10.13 -14.38
C GLN A 185 -9.87 10.90 -13.49
N ARG A 186 -9.98 10.76 -12.17
CA ARG A 186 -9.01 11.36 -11.23
C ARG A 186 -7.60 10.80 -11.39
N GLN A 187 -7.46 9.49 -11.62
CA GLN A 187 -6.16 8.87 -11.88
C GLN A 187 -5.55 9.41 -13.17
N LYS A 188 -6.37 9.61 -14.21
CA LYS A 188 -5.93 10.22 -15.47
C LYS A 188 -5.42 11.65 -15.27
N GLU A 189 -6.19 12.48 -14.55
CA GLU A 189 -5.76 13.85 -14.22
C GLU A 189 -4.45 13.88 -13.42
N LEU A 190 -4.29 12.94 -12.48
CA LEU A 190 -3.04 12.77 -11.73
C LEU A 190 -1.88 12.38 -12.66
N ASN A 191 -2.08 11.43 -13.57
CA ASN A 191 -1.07 10.99 -14.53
C ASN A 191 -0.64 12.14 -15.46
N GLU A 192 -1.60 12.92 -15.98
CA GLU A 192 -1.33 14.09 -16.83
C GLU A 192 -0.51 15.15 -16.07
N ARG A 193 -0.85 15.41 -14.81
CA ARG A 193 -0.11 16.34 -13.95
C ARG A 193 1.32 15.88 -13.69
N LEU A 194 1.53 14.59 -13.40
CA LEU A 194 2.86 14.02 -13.17
C LEU A 194 3.68 13.98 -14.46
N LEU A 195 3.05 13.66 -15.59
CA LEU A 195 3.70 13.68 -16.91
C LEU A 195 4.21 15.07 -17.27
N ALA A 196 3.44 16.12 -16.98
CA ALA A 196 3.88 17.51 -17.15
C ALA A 196 5.11 17.88 -16.30
N GLN A 197 5.37 17.14 -15.21
CA GLN A 197 6.55 17.26 -14.36
C GLN A 197 7.71 16.35 -14.82
N GLY A 198 7.52 15.57 -15.89
CA GLY A 198 8.51 14.59 -16.36
C GLY A 198 8.55 13.31 -15.53
N LEU A 199 7.42 12.95 -14.89
CA LEU A 199 7.24 11.74 -14.08
C LEU A 199 6.18 10.82 -14.74
N HIS A 200 6.60 9.64 -15.19
CA HIS A 200 5.75 8.68 -15.90
C HIS A 200 5.03 7.74 -14.92
N ASN A 201 3.86 8.12 -14.40
CA ASN A 201 3.20 7.35 -13.32
C ASN A 201 2.58 6.02 -13.77
N GLU A 202 2.15 5.94 -15.03
CA GLU A 202 1.45 4.79 -15.59
C GLU A 202 2.34 3.54 -15.63
N VAL A 203 1.73 2.40 -15.34
CA VAL A 203 2.41 1.10 -15.25
C VAL A 203 1.77 0.20 -16.29
N ASN A 204 2.59 -0.39 -17.16
CA ASN A 204 2.12 -1.40 -18.11
C ASN A 204 2.23 -2.81 -17.50
N ASN A 205 1.91 -3.85 -18.28
CA ASN A 205 2.01 -5.26 -17.84
C ASN A 205 3.37 -5.91 -18.14
N ASP A 206 4.34 -5.17 -18.68
CA ASP A 206 5.67 -5.68 -19.04
C ASP A 206 6.63 -5.62 -17.86
N TRP A 207 6.99 -6.77 -17.28
CA TRP A 207 7.90 -6.84 -16.14
C TRP A 207 9.33 -6.35 -16.44
N ASP A 208 9.74 -6.28 -17.71
CA ASP A 208 11.06 -5.78 -18.12
C ASP A 208 11.10 -4.25 -18.30
N GLU A 209 9.96 -3.56 -18.14
CA GLU A 209 9.87 -2.11 -18.18
C GLU A 209 10.88 -1.48 -17.20
N LYS A 210 11.56 -0.44 -17.67
CA LYS A 210 12.46 0.36 -16.84
C LYS A 210 11.89 1.75 -16.63
N GLU A 211 12.16 2.32 -15.47
CA GLU A 211 11.81 3.70 -15.18
C GLU A 211 12.49 4.65 -16.18
N THR A 212 11.66 5.41 -16.90
CA THR A 212 12.08 6.33 -17.97
C THR A 212 11.89 7.80 -17.61
N SER A 213 11.30 8.10 -16.45
CA SER A 213 10.99 9.46 -15.99
C SER A 213 12.23 10.36 -16.02
N PRO A 214 12.28 11.39 -16.87
CA PRO A 214 13.43 12.28 -16.98
C PRO A 214 13.70 13.05 -15.67
N ALA A 215 12.66 13.38 -14.90
CA ALA A 215 12.82 14.07 -13.62
C ALA A 215 13.64 13.29 -12.58
N LEU A 216 13.69 11.95 -12.69
CA LEU A 216 14.47 11.08 -11.81
C LEU A 216 15.94 10.93 -12.20
N LYS A 217 16.40 11.55 -13.30
CA LYS A 217 17.80 11.45 -13.75
C LYS A 217 18.77 12.37 -12.97
N ASN A 218 18.26 13.36 -12.24
CA ASN A 218 19.06 14.34 -11.49
C ASN A 218 19.23 14.03 -10.00
N THR A 219 18.68 12.92 -9.49
CA THR A 219 18.94 12.48 -8.12
C THR A 219 20.22 11.66 -8.09
N ASN A 220 21.37 12.34 -8.06
CA ASN A 220 22.60 11.72 -7.59
C ASN A 220 22.31 11.06 -6.24
N SER A 221 22.72 9.80 -6.12
CA SER A 221 22.63 8.95 -4.94
C SER A 221 22.65 9.77 -3.65
N ILE A 222 21.52 9.78 -2.92
CA ILE A 222 21.44 10.44 -1.60
C ILE A 222 22.19 9.61 -0.53
N TYR A 223 22.89 8.55 -0.94
CA TYR A 223 23.83 7.83 -0.09
C TYR A 223 25.25 8.00 -0.66
N PRO A 224 26.19 8.63 0.08
CA PRO A 224 27.62 8.53 -0.22
C PRO A 224 28.12 7.08 -0.09
#